data_AF-A0A060CJP9-F1
#
_entry.id   AF-A0A060CJP9-F1
#
_cell.length_a   1.000
_cell.length_b   1.000
_cell.length_c   1.000
_cell.angle_alpha   90.00
_cell.angle_beta   90.00
_cell.angle_gamma   90.00
#
_symmetry.space_group_name_H-M   'P 1'
#
loop_
_entity.id
_entity.type
_entity.pdbx_description
1 polymer ?
#
loop_
_entity_poly.entity_id
_entity_poly.type
_entity_poly.pdbx_seq_one_letter_code
_entity_poly.pdbx_strand_id
1 'polypeptide(L)'
;ARQQEAFYAAAGAAPQRAGQLWRAALAEREATYGSETRADPASRRPEEEIALGGYQQVALELMLSLSGLDPRPRTMILNVGNAHAGGRAIPQLPDDAVVEVPLTVSPRGLARQPLAEVPIELAGLDGAREGL
;
A
#
# COMPACT_ATOMS: atom_id res chain seq x y z
N ALA A 1 -10.01 6.50 -10.07
CA ALA A 1 -10.75 7.56 -9.36
C ALA A 1 -12.21 7.16 -9.09
N ARG A 2 -13.08 7.06 -10.11
CA ARG A 2 -14.54 6.82 -9.92
C ARG A 2 -14.93 5.62 -9.04
N GLN A 3 -14.28 4.46 -9.19
CA GLN A 3 -14.58 3.27 -8.38
C GLN A 3 -14.26 3.47 -6.88
N GLN A 4 -13.14 4.15 -6.58
CA GLN A 4 -12.69 4.42 -5.22
C GLN A 4 -13.59 5.46 -4.54
N GLU A 5 -13.96 6.52 -5.25
CA GLU A 5 -14.93 7.53 -4.79
C GLU A 5 -16.29 6.89 -4.48
N ALA A 6 -16.79 6.03 -5.37
CA ALA A 6 -18.05 5.32 -5.18
C ALA A 6 -18.01 4.40 -3.95
N PHE A 7 -16.90 3.68 -3.74
CA PHE A 7 -16.70 2.85 -2.55
C PHE A 7 -16.75 3.70 -1.27
N TYR A 8 -15.95 4.77 -1.17
CA TYR A 8 -15.89 5.58 0.05
C TYR A 8 -17.22 6.29 0.35
N ALA A 9 -17.93 6.76 -0.68
CA ALA A 9 -19.26 7.33 -0.53
C ALA A 9 -20.26 6.31 0.04
N ALA A 10 -20.30 5.09 -0.52
CA ALA A 10 -21.20 4.04 -0.08
C ALA A 10 -20.84 3.48 1.32
N ALA A 11 -19.55 3.32 1.59
CA ALA A 11 -19.07 2.85 2.89
C ALA A 11 -19.29 3.89 3.99
N GLY A 12 -19.16 5.18 3.68
CA GLY A 12 -19.49 6.28 4.60
C GLY A 12 -20.99 6.36 4.91
N ALA A 13 -21.85 6.10 3.92
CA ALA A 13 -23.30 6.09 4.10
C ALA A 13 -23.83 4.85 4.86
N ALA A 14 -23.12 3.72 4.80
CA ALA A 14 -23.49 2.48 5.50
C ALA A 14 -22.27 1.76 6.10
N PRO A 15 -21.69 2.25 7.21
CA PRO A 15 -20.48 1.69 7.81
C PRO A 15 -20.58 0.20 8.14
N GLN A 16 -21.75 -0.26 8.58
CA GLN A 16 -22.04 -1.66 8.87
C GLN A 16 -21.95 -2.59 7.65
N ARG A 17 -22.03 -2.05 6.43
CA ARG A 17 -21.88 -2.78 5.17
C ARG A 17 -20.51 -2.60 4.54
N ALA A 18 -19.62 -1.79 5.12
CA ALA A 18 -18.33 -1.43 4.53
C ALA A 18 -17.50 -2.67 4.15
N GLY A 19 -17.48 -3.72 4.98
CA GLY A 19 -16.76 -4.96 4.66
C GLY A 19 -17.33 -5.72 3.46
N GLN A 20 -18.65 -5.71 3.25
CA GLN A 20 -19.28 -6.31 2.07
C GLN A 20 -19.00 -5.48 0.81
N LEU A 21 -19.12 -4.15 0.92
CA LEU A 21 -18.85 -3.21 -0.17
C LEU A 21 -17.38 -3.27 -0.61
N TRP A 22 -16.47 -3.41 0.35
CA TRP A 22 -15.04 -3.58 0.08
C TRP A 22 -14.76 -4.85 -0.72
N ARG A 23 -15.38 -5.99 -0.33
CA ARG A 23 -15.19 -7.27 -1.04
C ARG A 23 -15.67 -7.18 -2.49
N ALA A 24 -16.79 -6.51 -2.73
CA ALA A 24 -17.32 -6.31 -4.07
C ALA A 24 -16.37 -5.45 -4.94
N ALA A 25 -15.89 -4.32 -4.40
CA ALA A 25 -14.96 -3.45 -5.09
C ALA A 25 -13.60 -4.14 -5.38
N LEU A 26 -13.11 -4.95 -4.43
CA LEU A 26 -11.89 -5.73 -4.62
C LEU A 26 -12.05 -6.76 -5.74
N ALA A 27 -13.14 -7.53 -5.73
CA ALA A 27 -13.40 -8.55 -6.75
C ALA A 27 -13.50 -7.95 -8.16
N GLU A 28 -14.13 -6.77 -8.28
CA GLU A 28 -14.20 -6.03 -9.54
C GLU A 28 -12.80 -5.59 -10.02
N ARG A 29 -11.97 -5.04 -9.11
CA ARG A 29 -10.59 -4.63 -9.42
C ARG A 29 -9.73 -5.83 -9.84
N GLU A 30 -9.78 -6.92 -9.09
CA GLU A 30 -8.97 -8.12 -9.35
C GLU A 30 -9.36 -8.83 -10.65
N ALA A 31 -10.62 -8.71 -11.09
CA ALA A 31 -11.04 -9.21 -12.39
C ALA A 31 -10.31 -8.53 -13.55
N THR A 32 -10.02 -7.23 -13.42
CA THR A 32 -9.41 -6.43 -14.50
C THR A 32 -7.88 -6.35 -14.40
N TYR A 33 -7.32 -6.48 -13.19
CA TYR A 33 -5.88 -6.34 -12.92
C TYR A 33 -5.05 -7.52 -13.48
N GLY A 34 -4.01 -7.23 -14.26
CA GLY A 34 -3.10 -8.24 -14.83
C GLY A 34 -3.72 -9.10 -15.94
N SER A 35 -4.80 -8.64 -16.58
CA SER A 35 -5.39 -9.31 -17.75
C SER A 35 -4.44 -9.34 -18.95
N GLU A 36 -3.57 -8.33 -19.09
CA GLU A 36 -2.59 -8.20 -20.19
C GLU A 36 -1.38 -9.15 -20.06
N THR A 37 -1.04 -9.57 -18.84
CA THR A 37 0.03 -10.56 -18.58
C THR A 37 -0.49 -11.99 -18.53
N ARG A 38 -1.78 -12.20 -18.81
CA ARG A 38 -2.44 -13.51 -18.75
C ARG A 38 -2.36 -14.20 -20.10
N ALA A 39 -2.14 -15.52 -20.09
CA ALA A 39 -2.16 -16.33 -21.31
C ALA A 39 -3.54 -16.34 -22.00
N ASP A 40 -4.61 -16.21 -21.21
CA ASP A 40 -5.97 -15.94 -21.69
C ASP A 40 -6.53 -14.71 -20.95
N PRO A 41 -6.74 -13.56 -21.62
CA PRO A 41 -7.27 -12.33 -21.03
C PRO A 41 -8.66 -12.48 -20.38
N ALA A 42 -9.45 -13.48 -20.78
CA ALA A 42 -10.79 -13.73 -20.25
C ALA A 42 -10.80 -14.63 -19.00
N SER A 43 -9.69 -15.34 -18.72
CA SER A 43 -9.60 -16.27 -17.59
C SER A 43 -9.50 -15.53 -16.25
N ARG A 44 -10.30 -15.89 -15.24
CA ARG A 44 -10.18 -15.32 -13.87
C ARG A 44 -8.93 -15.86 -13.18
N ARG A 45 -8.25 -15.06 -12.34
CA ARG A 45 -7.15 -15.57 -11.50
C ARG A 45 -7.66 -16.69 -10.59
N PRO A 46 -6.90 -17.79 -10.42
CA PRO A 46 -7.21 -18.81 -9.43
C PRO A 46 -7.28 -18.17 -8.03
N GLU A 47 -8.25 -18.58 -7.21
CA GLU A 47 -8.43 -18.06 -5.85
C GLU A 47 -7.15 -18.23 -4.99
N GLU A 48 -6.38 -19.27 -5.27
CA GLU A 48 -5.11 -19.59 -4.62
C GLU A 48 -4.00 -18.56 -4.92
N GLU A 49 -3.96 -18.02 -6.13
CA GLU A 49 -3.03 -16.94 -6.51
C GLU A 49 -3.44 -15.58 -5.95
N ILE A 50 -4.75 -15.35 -5.79
CA ILE A 50 -5.28 -14.16 -5.13
C ILE A 50 -4.92 -14.20 -3.64
N ALA A 51 -5.05 -15.37 -3.00
CA ALA A 51 -4.68 -15.60 -1.62
C ALA A 51 -3.16 -15.54 -1.39
N LEU A 52 -2.34 -16.01 -2.33
CA LEU A 52 -0.87 -15.88 -2.28
C LEU A 52 -0.38 -14.43 -2.39
N GLY A 53 -1.24 -13.50 -2.82
CA GLY A 53 -0.88 -12.11 -3.06
C GLY A 53 -0.39 -11.36 -1.82
N GLY A 54 -0.81 -11.76 -0.60
CA GLY A 54 -0.34 -11.20 0.69
C GLY A 54 -0.69 -9.73 0.95
N TYR A 55 -0.77 -8.90 -0.09
CA TYR A 55 -1.06 -7.48 -0.03
C TYR A 55 -2.41 -7.17 0.57
N GLN A 56 -3.42 -8.03 0.36
CA GLN A 56 -4.74 -7.87 0.96
C GLN A 56 -4.67 -8.00 2.49
N GLN A 57 -3.86 -8.94 2.99
CA GLN A 57 -3.63 -9.10 4.43
C GLN A 57 -2.87 -7.90 4.99
N VAL A 58 -1.80 -7.46 4.33
CA VAL A 58 -1.03 -6.26 4.71
C VAL A 58 -1.95 -5.02 4.74
N ALA A 59 -2.79 -4.84 3.73
CA ALA A 59 -3.74 -3.72 3.67
C ALA A 59 -4.76 -3.77 4.81
N LEU A 60 -5.31 -4.94 5.12
CA LEU A 60 -6.25 -5.11 6.23
C LEU A 60 -5.57 -4.84 7.58
N GLU A 61 -4.37 -5.35 7.81
CA GLU A 61 -3.62 -5.14 9.04
C GLU A 61 -3.27 -3.66 9.27
N LEU A 62 -2.92 -2.95 8.19
CA LEU A 62 -2.72 -1.51 8.20
C LEU A 62 -4.00 -0.77 8.61
N MET A 63 -5.13 -1.10 7.99
CA MET A 63 -6.43 -0.49 8.31
C MET A 63 -6.83 -0.74 9.76
N LEU A 64 -6.72 -1.98 10.24
CA LEU A 64 -7.06 -2.35 11.62
C LEU A 64 -6.21 -1.60 12.66
N SER A 65 -4.92 -1.40 12.36
CA SER A 65 -4.01 -0.67 13.23
C SER A 65 -4.33 0.82 13.27
N LEU A 66 -4.52 1.45 12.11
CA LEU A 66 -4.84 2.88 12.01
C LEU A 66 -6.24 3.22 12.55
N SER A 67 -7.22 2.32 12.39
CA SER A 67 -8.58 2.53 12.88
C SER A 67 -8.72 2.32 14.40
N GLY A 68 -7.67 1.85 15.08
CA GLY A 68 -7.73 1.51 16.50
C GLY A 68 -8.49 0.23 16.84
N LEU A 69 -8.92 -0.54 15.82
CA LEU A 69 -9.60 -1.83 16.04
C LEU A 69 -8.62 -2.91 16.54
N ASP A 70 -7.35 -2.82 16.13
CA ASP A 70 -6.25 -3.51 16.79
C ASP A 70 -5.19 -2.48 17.25
N PRO A 71 -5.09 -2.19 18.55
CA PRO A 71 -4.17 -1.17 19.04
C PRO A 71 -2.71 -1.62 19.09
N ARG A 72 -2.40 -2.89 18.79
CA ARG A 72 -1.03 -3.40 18.84
C ARG A 72 -0.18 -2.72 17.76
N PRO A 73 0.96 -2.13 18.13
CA PRO A 73 1.90 -1.59 17.14
C PRO A 73 2.39 -2.71 16.22
N ARG A 74 2.51 -2.43 14.92
CA ARG A 74 3.05 -3.36 13.93
C ARG A 74 4.19 -2.75 13.15
N THR A 75 5.22 -3.54 12.87
CA THR A 75 6.26 -3.17 11.90
C THR A 75 5.78 -3.57 10.50
N MET A 76 5.70 -2.61 9.59
CA MET A 76 5.26 -2.83 8.21
C MET A 76 6.21 -2.11 7.26
N ILE A 77 6.50 -2.72 6.11
CA ILE A 77 7.27 -2.07 5.05
C ILE A 77 6.26 -1.35 4.15
N LEU A 78 6.37 -0.02 4.07
CA LEU A 78 5.37 0.82 3.40
C LEU A 78 6.05 1.86 2.53
N ASN A 79 5.39 2.18 1.42
CA ASN A 79 5.75 3.31 0.56
C ASN A 79 5.27 4.62 1.21
N VAL A 80 6.20 5.54 1.46
CA VAL A 80 5.94 6.88 2.03
C VAL A 80 6.79 7.93 1.35
N GLY A 81 6.45 9.21 1.54
CA GLY A 81 7.31 10.30 1.08
C GLY A 81 8.64 10.32 1.85
N ASN A 82 9.73 10.67 1.18
CA ASN A 82 11.03 10.69 1.81
C ASN A 82 11.10 11.76 2.92
N ALA A 83 10.60 12.97 2.67
CA ALA A 83 10.55 14.06 3.64
C ALA A 83 9.23 14.10 4.43
N HIS A 84 9.32 14.08 5.75
CA HIS A 84 8.20 14.21 6.69
C HIS A 84 8.59 15.07 7.91
N ALA A 85 7.64 15.30 8.83
CA ALA A 85 7.83 16.14 10.02
C ALA A 85 9.05 15.75 10.90
N GLY A 86 9.52 14.51 10.83
CA GLY A 86 10.71 14.04 11.55
C GLY A 86 12.02 14.06 10.75
N GLY A 87 12.06 14.73 9.59
CA GLY A 87 13.21 14.74 8.65
C GLY A 87 13.06 13.79 7.46
N ARG A 88 14.15 13.53 6.74
CA ARG A 88 14.21 12.55 5.63
C ARG A 88 14.37 11.12 6.12
N ALA A 89 13.75 10.17 5.41
CA ALA A 89 13.96 8.74 5.65
C ALA A 89 15.30 8.26 5.07
N ILE A 90 15.61 8.67 3.83
CA ILE A 90 16.87 8.40 3.13
C ILE A 90 17.49 9.75 2.77
N PRO A 91 18.51 10.23 3.51
CA PRO A 91 19.11 11.55 3.31
C PRO A 91 19.60 11.82 1.87
N GLN A 92 20.03 10.77 1.17
CA GLN A 92 20.60 10.82 -0.17
C GLN A 92 19.55 11.01 -1.28
N LEU A 93 18.27 10.76 -1.00
CA LEU A 93 17.20 10.89 -1.98
C LEU A 93 16.52 12.28 -1.90
N PRO A 94 15.89 12.75 -3.00
CA PRO A 94 15.05 13.95 -3.01
C PRO A 94 13.93 13.90 -1.96
N ASP A 95 13.47 15.07 -1.51
CA ASP A 95 12.42 15.18 -0.48
C ASP A 95 11.07 14.59 -0.94
N ASP A 96 10.78 14.68 -2.24
CA ASP A 96 9.56 14.22 -2.89
C ASP A 96 9.62 12.76 -3.39
N ALA A 97 10.78 12.10 -3.23
CA ALA A 97 10.91 10.69 -3.58
C ALA A 97 9.95 9.83 -2.74
N VAL A 98 9.34 8.82 -3.37
CA VAL A 98 8.61 7.76 -2.66
C VAL A 98 9.61 6.68 -2.30
N VAL A 99 9.70 6.35 -1.02
CA VAL A 99 10.63 5.34 -0.48
C VAL A 99 9.86 4.25 0.23
N GLU A 100 10.34 3.01 0.12
CA GLU A 100 9.78 1.85 0.80
C GLU A 100 10.63 1.52 2.04
N VAL A 101 10.08 1.77 3.23
CA VAL A 101 10.84 1.67 4.49
C VAL A 101 10.02 1.01 5.61
N PRO A 102 10.67 0.38 6.60
CA PRO A 102 9.98 -0.13 7.80
C PRO A 102 9.43 1.01 8.66
N LEU A 103 8.13 0.94 8.93
CA LEU A 103 7.38 1.85 9.80
C LEU A 103 6.71 1.05 10.91
N THR A 104 6.68 1.64 12.10
CA THR A 104 5.77 1.25 13.16
C THR A 104 4.42 1.91 12.92
N VAL A 105 3.40 1.09 12.69
CA VAL A 105 2.00 1.50 12.50
C VAL A 105 1.25 1.33 13.82
N SER A 106 0.50 2.35 14.20
CA SER A 106 -0.35 2.33 15.39
C SER A 106 -1.56 3.27 15.21
N PRO A 107 -2.51 3.30 16.15
CA PRO A 107 -3.60 4.29 16.14
C PRO A 107 -3.10 5.74 16.25
N ARG A 108 -1.84 5.97 16.65
CA ARG A 108 -1.20 7.29 16.66
C ARG A 108 -0.64 7.70 15.31
N GLY A 109 -0.76 6.84 14.30
CA GLY A 109 -0.22 7.03 12.97
C GLY A 109 1.06 6.22 12.73
N LEU A 110 1.86 6.71 11.78
CA LEU A 110 3.06 6.07 11.27
C LEU A 110 4.30 6.67 11.92
N ALA A 111 5.15 5.83 12.51
CA ALA A 111 6.43 6.24 13.06
C ALA A 111 7.56 5.48 12.36
N ARG A 112 8.58 6.19 11.88
CA ARG A 112 9.75 5.57 11.26
C ARG A 112 10.55 4.77 12.30
N GLN A 113 11.06 3.62 11.88
CA GLN A 113 12.11 2.96 12.63
C GLN A 113 13.48 3.55 12.27
N PRO A 114 14.46 3.50 13.18
CA PRO A 114 15.83 3.85 12.85
C PRO A 114 16.30 3.00 11.67
N LEU A 115 16.70 3.66 10.58
CA LEU A 115 17.30 3.00 9.43
C LEU A 115 18.81 3.05 9.58
N ALA A 116 19.49 1.95 9.24
CA ALA A 116 20.92 2.01 9.01
C ALA A 116 21.19 2.90 7.79
N GLU A 117 22.35 3.56 7.75
CA GLU A 117 22.77 4.31 6.58
C GLU A 117 22.78 3.38 5.36
N VAL A 118 22.01 3.73 4.32
CA VAL A 118 21.99 2.97 3.07
C VAL A 118 23.22 3.38 2.25
N PRO A 119 24.09 2.42 1.85
CA PRO A 119 25.24 2.73 1.01
C PRO A 119 24.82 3.41 -0.30
N ILE A 120 25.57 4.44 -0.70
CA ILE A 120 25.27 5.33 -1.84
C ILE A 120 25.10 4.59 -3.18
N GLU A 121 25.73 3.42 -3.37
CA GLU A 121 25.61 2.62 -4.60
C GLU A 121 24.17 2.15 -4.90
N LEU A 122 23.30 1.99 -3.90
CA LEU A 122 21.89 1.62 -4.12
C LEU A 122 20.99 2.81 -4.48
N ALA A 123 21.40 4.04 -4.15
CA ALA A 123 20.62 5.25 -4.44
C ALA A 123 20.71 5.69 -5.92
N GLY A 124 21.71 5.20 -6.66
CA GLY A 124 21.94 5.57 -8.07
C GLY A 124 21.07 4.85 -9.10
N LEU A 125 20.27 3.85 -8.68
CA LEU A 125 19.45 3.04 -9.61
C LEU A 125 18.11 3.70 -9.99
N ASP A 126 17.67 4.73 -9.26
CA ASP A 126 16.40 5.43 -9.51
C ASP A 126 16.52 6.61 -10.51
N GLY A 127 17.73 6.94 -10.96
CA GLY A 127 18.00 8.10 -11.84
C GLY A 127 17.83 7.87 -13.34
N ALA A 128 17.38 6.69 -13.80
CA ALA A 128 17.46 6.31 -15.22
C ALA A 128 16.12 6.40 -16.01
N ARG A 129 15.17 7.25 -15.62
CA ARG A 129 13.89 7.42 -16.35
C ARG A 129 13.54 8.84 -16.78
N GLU A 130 14.53 9.66 -17.13
CA GLU A 130 14.30 10.83 -17.98
C GLU A 130 15.24 10.80 -19.18
N GLY A 131 14.68 10.54 -20.37
CA GLY A 131 15.39 10.65 -21.64
C GLY A 131 15.11 9.51 -22.62
N LEU A 132 13.91 9.51 -23.21
CA LEU A 132 13.64 9.14 -24.61
C LEU A 132 12.27 9.66 -25.04
#